data_AF-A0A5N4EHZ9-F1
#
_entry.id   AF-A0A5N4EHZ9-F1
#
_cell.length_a   1.000
_cell.length_b   1.000
_cell.length_c   1.000
_cell.angle_alpha   90.00
_cell.angle_beta   90.00
_cell.angle_gamma   90.00
#
_symmetry.space_group_name_H-M   'P 1'
#
loop_
_entity.id
_entity.type
_entity.pdbx_description
1 polymer ?
#
loop_
_entity_poly.entity_id
_entity_poly.type
_entity_poly.pdbx_seq_one_letter_code
_entity_poly.pdbx_strand_id
1 'polypeptide(L)'
;MDRMVTRQKRTENHSQEVRMEIFALFNKPKSGQQCRQYYPVTIPLRVSRNGQTVSGLDANWLEHMSDHFRKGGVLVNAVFQLGLVNDSLHGLTDGVFIFEAVSAEDSRAVQGYDAIVVEQWTVLE
;
A
#
# COMPACT_ATOMS: atom_id res chain seq x y z
N MET A 1 27.27 22.12 53.13
CA MET A 1 27.77 21.09 52.20
C MET A 1 26.66 20.82 51.21
N ASP A 2 26.65 21.58 50.11
CA ASP A 2 25.63 21.45 49.07
C ASP A 2 25.96 20.24 48.18
N ARG A 3 25.00 19.32 48.08
CA ARG A 3 25.09 18.19 47.16
C ARG A 3 24.76 18.67 45.75
N MET A 4 25.81 18.74 44.93
CA MET A 4 25.74 18.91 43.48
C MET A 4 24.91 17.76 42.88
N VAL A 5 23.67 18.05 42.47
CA VAL A 5 22.84 17.10 41.72
C VAL A 5 23.26 17.18 40.25
N THR A 6 23.96 16.15 39.80
CA THR A 6 24.35 15.98 38.40
C THR A 6 23.09 15.74 37.56
N ARG A 7 22.74 16.70 36.69
CA ARG A 7 21.72 16.51 35.66
C ARG A 7 22.27 15.50 34.63
N GLN A 8 21.79 14.26 34.72
CA GLN A 8 22.00 13.27 33.69
C GLN A 8 21.18 13.70 32.46
N LYS A 9 21.87 14.16 31.41
CA LYS A 9 21.27 14.49 30.13
C LYS A 9 20.77 13.18 29.51
N ARG A 10 19.48 12.89 29.68
CA ARG A 10 18.78 11.85 28.92
C ARG A 10 18.94 12.21 27.45
N THR A 11 19.79 11.49 26.74
CA THR A 11 19.81 11.51 25.28
C THR A 11 18.50 10.89 24.84
N GLU A 12 17.49 11.73 24.62
CA GLU A 12 16.31 11.35 23.86
C GLU A 12 16.79 11.07 22.44
N ASN A 13 17.06 9.79 22.17
CA ASN A 13 17.13 9.28 20.81
C ASN A 13 15.75 9.54 20.21
N HIS A 14 15.60 10.68 19.54
CA HIS A 14 14.50 10.90 18.61
C HIS A 14 14.76 9.95 17.45
N SER A 15 14.29 8.72 17.55
CA SER A 15 14.05 7.87 16.39
C SER A 15 13.10 8.66 15.50
N GLN A 16 13.64 9.37 14.52
CA GLN A 16 12.84 9.98 13.46
C GLN A 16 12.03 8.85 12.85
N GLU A 17 10.72 8.86 13.09
CA GLU A 17 9.78 7.98 12.40
C GLU A 17 9.84 8.37 10.93
N VAL A 18 10.59 7.61 10.14
CA VAL A 18 10.65 7.83 8.71
C VAL A 18 9.29 7.45 8.15
N ARG A 19 8.54 8.44 7.68
CA ARG A 19 7.22 8.25 7.06
C ARG A 19 7.38 8.23 5.55
N MET A 20 6.88 7.18 4.93
CA MET A 20 6.77 7.06 3.48
C MET A 20 5.43 7.64 3.03
N GLU A 21 5.45 8.49 2.01
CA GLU A 21 4.25 9.05 1.39
C GLU A 21 4.18 8.64 -0.08
N ILE A 22 3.00 8.22 -0.54
CA ILE A 22 2.75 7.81 -1.93
C ILE A 22 1.73 8.78 -2.55
N PHE A 23 2.09 9.35 -3.69
CA PHE A 23 1.24 10.25 -4.46
C PHE A 23 0.83 9.60 -5.77
N ALA A 24 -0.45 9.70 -6.13
CA ALA A 24 -0.98 9.23 -7.40
C ALA A 24 -1.54 10.42 -8.20
N LEU A 25 -1.09 10.56 -9.45
CA LEU A 25 -1.56 11.60 -10.37
C LEU A 25 -2.42 10.95 -11.46
N PHE A 26 -3.61 11.48 -11.66
CA PHE A 26 -4.54 11.02 -12.69
C PHE A 26 -4.81 12.13 -13.70
N ASN A 27 -4.94 11.75 -14.96
CA ASN A 27 -5.33 12.69 -16.00
C ASN A 27 -6.77 13.16 -15.79
N LYS A 28 -6.98 14.48 -15.91
CA LYS A 28 -8.33 15.05 -15.92
C LYS A 28 -8.92 14.92 -17.33
N PRO A 29 -10.15 14.35 -17.48
CA PRO A 29 -10.80 14.29 -18.78
C PRO A 29 -11.09 15.69 -19.35
N LYS A 30 -11.02 15.83 -20.68
CA LYS A 30 -10.97 17.14 -21.36
C LYS A 30 -12.30 17.92 -21.44
N SER A 31 -13.45 17.34 -21.10
CA SER A 31 -14.72 17.98 -20.71
C SER A 31 -15.88 16.99 -20.87
N GLY A 32 -16.96 17.15 -20.09
CA GLY A 32 -18.22 16.42 -20.23
C GLY A 32 -18.31 15.03 -19.56
N GLN A 33 -17.18 14.38 -19.27
CA GLN A 33 -17.18 13.14 -18.47
C GLN A 33 -17.03 13.45 -16.99
N GLN A 34 -17.78 12.71 -16.16
CA GLN A 34 -17.65 12.78 -14.71
C GLN A 34 -16.22 12.39 -14.30
N CYS A 35 -15.66 13.12 -13.33
CA CYS A 35 -14.35 12.78 -12.80
C CYS A 35 -14.46 11.48 -12.03
N ARG A 36 -13.67 10.48 -12.45
CA ARG A 36 -13.58 9.20 -11.74
C ARG A 36 -13.02 9.43 -10.34
N GLN A 37 -13.61 8.76 -9.36
CA GLN A 37 -13.14 8.79 -7.99
C GLN A 37 -12.21 7.60 -7.76
N TYR A 38 -11.06 7.85 -7.14
CA TYR A 38 -10.08 6.83 -6.82
C TYR A 38 -9.82 6.80 -5.32
N TYR A 39 -9.56 5.62 -4.77
CA TYR A 39 -9.17 5.46 -3.37
C TYR A 39 -8.08 4.40 -3.22
N PRO A 40 -7.13 4.61 -2.29
CA PRO A 40 -6.08 3.64 -2.00
C PRO A 40 -6.55 2.55 -1.02
N VAL A 41 -5.96 1.37 -1.13
CA VAL A 41 -6.05 0.26 -0.18
C VAL A 41 -4.65 -0.19 0.14
N THR A 42 -4.25 -0.06 1.40
CA THR A 42 -2.95 -0.48 1.90
C THR A 42 -3.03 -1.92 2.37
N ILE A 43 -2.19 -2.78 1.80
CA ILE A 43 -2.09 -4.19 2.18
C ILE A 43 -0.69 -4.43 2.77
N PRO A 44 -0.58 -4.96 4.00
CA PRO A 44 0.70 -5.24 4.61
C PRO A 44 1.39 -6.38 3.84
N LEU A 45 2.66 -6.21 3.49
CA LEU A 45 3.43 -7.22 2.77
C LEU A 45 4.49 -7.86 3.68
N ARG A 46 4.70 -9.16 3.47
CA ARG A 46 5.83 -9.91 4.03
C ARG A 46 6.86 -10.13 2.94
N VAL A 47 8.03 -9.52 3.10
CA VAL A 47 9.13 -9.63 2.14
C VAL A 47 10.14 -10.65 2.66
N SER A 48 10.44 -11.69 1.88
CA SER A 48 11.58 -12.57 2.14
C SER A 48 12.81 -12.07 1.40
N ARG A 49 13.98 -12.19 2.03
CA ARG A 49 15.26 -11.73 1.47
C ARG A 49 16.35 -12.80 1.62
N ASN A 50 17.17 -12.95 0.59
CA ASN A 50 18.41 -13.71 0.59
C ASN A 50 19.58 -12.74 0.59
N GLY A 51 20.12 -12.45 1.78
CA GLY A 51 21.09 -11.37 1.96
C GLY A 51 20.45 -10.02 1.64
N GLN A 52 20.97 -9.33 0.63
CA GLN A 52 20.48 -8.01 0.21
C GLN A 52 19.41 -8.06 -0.89
N THR A 53 19.14 -9.25 -1.45
CA THR A 53 18.21 -9.44 -2.56
C THR A 53 16.84 -9.86 -2.05
N VAL A 54 15.77 -9.23 -2.56
CA VAL A 54 14.40 -9.69 -2.33
C VAL A 54 14.19 -11.03 -3.04
N SER A 55 13.83 -12.06 -2.28
CA SER A 55 13.63 -13.42 -2.79
C SER A 55 12.16 -13.82 -2.87
N GLY A 56 11.26 -13.05 -2.26
CA GLY A 56 9.82 -13.36 -2.30
C GLY A 56 8.96 -12.31 -1.61
N LEU A 57 7.68 -12.35 -1.94
CA LEU A 57 6.64 -11.46 -1.43
C LEU A 57 5.42 -12.30 -1.09
N ASP A 58 4.92 -12.16 0.13
CA ASP A 58 3.73 -12.85 0.63
C ASP A 58 2.76 -11.82 1.22
N ALA A 59 1.46 -11.99 0.94
CA ALA A 59 0.40 -11.29 1.64
C ALA A 59 -0.99 -11.85 1.29
N ASN A 60 -1.99 -11.43 2.06
CA ASN A 60 -3.40 -11.85 1.89
C ASN A 60 -4.17 -10.96 0.89
N TRP A 61 -3.70 -10.83 -0.34
CA TRP A 61 -4.17 -9.76 -1.24
C TRP A 61 -5.64 -9.99 -1.60
N LEU A 62 -5.99 -11.24 -1.89
CA LEU A 62 -7.36 -11.62 -2.25
C LEU A 62 -8.36 -11.33 -1.13
N GLU A 63 -7.98 -11.59 0.13
CA GLU A 63 -8.82 -11.31 1.29
C GLU A 63 -9.13 -9.81 1.37
N HIS A 64 -8.09 -8.97 1.30
CA HIS A 64 -8.25 -7.51 1.37
C HIS A 64 -8.96 -6.91 0.15
N MET A 65 -8.74 -7.42 -1.05
CA MET A 65 -9.32 -6.85 -2.28
C MET A 65 -10.76 -7.32 -2.54
N SER A 66 -11.16 -8.47 -2.00
CA SER A 66 -12.47 -9.09 -2.31
C SER A 66 -13.65 -8.16 -2.05
N ASP A 67 -13.64 -7.44 -0.93
CA ASP A 67 -14.75 -6.54 -0.57
C ASP A 67 -14.83 -5.31 -1.48
N HIS A 68 -13.70 -4.88 -2.05
CA HIS A 68 -13.67 -3.79 -3.02
C HIS A 68 -14.28 -4.24 -4.36
N PHE A 69 -13.95 -5.46 -4.80
CA PHE A 69 -14.56 -6.05 -5.99
C PHE A 69 -16.07 -6.33 -5.79
N ARG A 70 -16.50 -6.84 -4.63
CA ARG A 70 -17.92 -7.05 -4.33
C ARG A 70 -18.75 -5.76 -4.32
N LYS A 71 -18.12 -4.61 -4.09
CA LYS A 71 -18.75 -3.29 -4.19
C LYS A 71 -18.71 -2.70 -5.60
N GLY A 72 -18.20 -3.44 -6.58
CA GLY A 72 -18.04 -3.01 -7.98
C GLY A 72 -16.79 -2.16 -8.24
N GLY A 73 -15.86 -2.08 -7.28
CA GLY A 73 -14.62 -1.35 -7.45
C GLY A 73 -13.71 -2.00 -8.49
N VAL A 74 -13.04 -1.17 -9.29
CA VAL A 74 -12.11 -1.63 -10.33
C VAL A 74 -10.67 -1.34 -9.89
N LEU A 75 -9.83 -2.36 -9.81
CA LEU A 75 -8.40 -2.16 -9.54
C LEU A 75 -7.75 -1.52 -10.77
N VAL A 76 -7.21 -0.31 -10.62
CA VAL A 76 -6.58 0.43 -11.73
C VAL A 76 -5.06 0.41 -11.69
N ASN A 77 -4.47 0.34 -10.49
CA ASN A 77 -3.02 0.30 -10.33
C ASN A 77 -2.63 -0.32 -8.98
N ALA A 78 -1.41 -0.83 -8.88
CA ALA A 78 -0.80 -1.29 -7.63
C ALA A 78 0.68 -0.90 -7.59
N VAL A 79 1.15 -0.43 -6.44
CA VAL A 79 2.53 0.02 -6.21
C VAL A 79 3.08 -0.66 -4.97
N PHE A 80 4.31 -1.18 -5.07
CA PHE A 80 4.97 -1.92 -4.01
C PHE A 80 6.33 -1.30 -3.71
N GLN A 81 6.59 -1.01 -2.43
CA GLN A 81 7.85 -0.44 -1.99
C GLN A 81 8.67 -1.50 -1.26
N LEU A 82 9.51 -2.21 -2.01
CA LEU A 82 10.24 -3.38 -1.52
C LEU A 82 11.53 -3.05 -0.76
N GLY A 83 11.80 -1.79 -0.41
CA GLY A 83 12.94 -1.31 0.40
C GLY A 83 14.33 -1.53 -0.23
N LEU A 84 15.17 -0.49 -0.24
CA LEU A 84 16.54 -0.57 -0.76
C LEU A 84 17.50 -1.25 0.24
N VAL A 85 18.62 -1.75 -0.28
CA VAL A 85 19.69 -2.50 0.42
C VAL A 85 20.25 -1.78 1.67
N ASN A 86 20.03 -0.48 1.81
CA ASN A 86 20.54 0.34 2.91
C ASN A 86 19.45 1.16 3.63
N ASP A 87 18.17 0.88 3.40
CA ASP A 87 17.10 1.63 4.07
C ASP A 87 16.90 1.13 5.50
N SER A 88 17.06 2.02 6.48
CA SER A 88 16.71 1.76 7.88
C SER A 88 15.21 1.47 8.10
N LEU A 89 14.39 1.63 7.05
CA LEU A 89 12.98 1.28 6.94
C LEU A 89 12.72 -0.23 6.76
N HIS A 90 13.59 -1.08 7.31
CA HIS A 90 13.40 -2.53 7.30
C HIS A 90 12.15 -2.91 8.11
N GLY A 91 10.99 -3.01 7.45
CA GLY A 91 9.76 -3.53 8.08
C GLY A 91 8.47 -2.80 7.72
N LEU A 92 8.51 -1.59 7.17
CA LEU A 92 7.33 -0.93 6.58
C LEU A 92 7.34 -1.16 5.08
N THR A 93 6.85 -2.32 4.66
CA THR A 93 6.65 -2.63 3.25
C THR A 93 5.17 -2.83 3.03
N ASP A 94 4.51 -1.77 2.56
CA ASP A 94 3.11 -1.80 2.19
C ASP A 94 2.96 -1.86 0.67
N GLY A 95 1.95 -2.60 0.23
CA GLY A 95 1.44 -2.54 -1.13
C GLY A 95 0.27 -1.59 -1.16
N VAL A 96 0.31 -0.57 -2.01
CA VAL A 96 -0.81 0.34 -2.20
C VAL A 96 -1.51 -0.01 -3.51
N PHE A 97 -2.75 -0.44 -3.38
CA PHE A 97 -3.66 -0.73 -4.47
C PHE A 97 -4.58 0.46 -4.67
N ILE A 98 -4.85 0.83 -5.91
CA ILE A 98 -5.70 1.97 -6.23
C ILE A 98 -6.92 1.44 -6.94
N PHE A 99 -8.08 1.71 -6.36
CA PHE A 99 -9.37 1.35 -6.93
C PHE A 99 -10.07 2.58 -7.48
N GLU A 100 -10.72 2.41 -8.64
CA GLU A 100 -11.77 3.30 -9.09
C GLU A 100 -13.07 2.94 -8.39
N ALA A 101 -13.72 3.93 -7.77
CA ALA A 101 -15.02 3.77 -7.14
C ALA A 101 -16.15 3.80 -8.17
N VAL A 102 -17.21 3.04 -7.88
CA VAL A 102 -18.46 3.11 -8.65
C VAL A 102 -19.08 4.49 -8.43
N SER A 103 -19.44 5.18 -9.51
CA SER A 103 -20.18 6.44 -9.40
C SER A 103 -21.51 6.21 -8.70
N ALA A 104 -21.90 7.15 -7.84
CA ALA A 104 -23.21 7.12 -7.18
C ALA A 104 -24.38 7.09 -8.19
N GLU A 105 -24.19 7.62 -9.40
CA GLU A 105 -25.20 7.61 -10.46
C GLU A 105 -25.31 6.25 -11.15
N ASP A 106 -24.18 5.54 -11.30
CA ASP A 106 -24.10 4.19 -11.89
C ASP A 106 -24.30 3.06 -10.88
N SER A 107 -24.43 3.39 -9.59
CA SER A 107 -24.57 2.42 -8.50
C SER A 107 -25.83 1.54 -8.61
N ARG A 108 -26.84 1.95 -9.37
CA ARG A 108 -28.03 1.12 -9.68
C ARG A 108 -27.78 0.10 -10.80
N ALA A 109 -26.72 0.27 -11.59
CA ALA A 109 -26.40 -0.56 -12.75
C ALA A 109 -25.18 -1.46 -12.53
N VAL A 110 -24.23 -1.08 -11.68
CA VAL A 110 -23.03 -1.88 -11.42
C VAL A 110 -23.33 -2.96 -10.38
N GLN A 111 -23.57 -4.17 -10.87
CA GLN A 111 -23.52 -5.38 -10.04
C GLN A 111 -22.07 -5.66 -9.65
N GLY A 112 -21.80 -5.80 -8.35
CA GLY A 112 -20.48 -6.15 -7.85
C GLY A 112 -20.02 -7.53 -8.35
N TYR A 113 -18.71 -7.75 -8.34
CA TYR A 113 -18.13 -9.02 -8.80
C TYR A 113 -18.40 -10.15 -7.79
N ASP A 114 -18.84 -11.30 -8.29
CA ASP A 114 -19.16 -12.51 -7.51
C ASP A 114 -18.03 -13.55 -7.55
N ALA A 115 -17.10 -13.44 -8.51
CA ALA A 115 -15.92 -14.26 -8.65
C ALA A 115 -14.68 -13.42 -9.00
N ILE A 116 -13.51 -13.90 -8.57
CA ILE A 116 -12.21 -13.35 -8.93
C ILE A 116 -11.42 -14.46 -9.63
N VAL A 117 -10.94 -14.18 -10.83
CA VAL A 117 -10.04 -15.07 -11.56
C VAL A 117 -8.61 -14.64 -11.28
N VAL A 118 -7.77 -15.59 -10.86
CA VAL A 118 -6.34 -15.35 -10.60
C VAL A 118 -5.49 -16.21 -11.51
N GLU A 119 -4.36 -15.65 -11.92
CA GLU A 119 -3.31 -16.37 -12.64
C GLU A 119 -2.12 -16.59 -11.72
N GLN A 120 -1.59 -17.81 -11.72
CA GLN A 120 -0.39 -18.17 -10.97
C GLN A 120 0.81 -18.28 -11.92
N TRP A 121 1.83 -17.46 -11.69
CA TRP A 121 3.10 -17.53 -12.40
C TRP A 121 4.10 -18.35 -11.58
N THR A 122 4.70 -19.37 -12.18
CA THR A 122 5.80 -20.13 -11.58
C THR A 122 7.06 -19.85 -12.39
N VAL A 123 8.13 -19.43 -11.73
CA VAL A 123 9.45 -19.30 -12.35
C VAL A 123 10.12 -20.67 -12.32
N LEU A 124 10.55 -21.17 -13.48
CA LEU A 124 11.32 -22.41 -13.61
C LEU A 124 12.81 -22.05 -13.68
N GLU A 125 13.66 -22.85 -13.03
CA GLU A 125 15.13 -22.75 -13.09
C GLU A 125 15.73 -23.76 -14.08
#